data_AF-A0A961DBX7-F1
#
_entry.id   AF-A0A961DBX7-F1
#
_cell.length_a   1.000
_cell.length_b   1.000
_cell.length_c   1.000
_cell.angle_alpha   90.00
_cell.angle_beta   90.00
_cell.angle_gamma   90.00
#
_symmetry.space_group_name_H-M   'P 1'
#
loop_
_entity.id
_entity.type
_entity.pdbx_description
1 polymer ?
#
loop_
_entity_poly.entity_id
_entity_poly.type
_entity_poly.pdbx_seq_one_letter_code
_entity_poly.pdbx_strand_id
1 'polypeptide(L)'
;MRFCLLLLITPAFLRADEMKPFTADETRSFIRELCDFAVEHHMKHDDSPQRGMMYEYLWWKKRGQPDQFIQGEALDTMHDGAWFANAMVNAHRATDDAHYKQVLVEWQLPFYLKMLNHGSELFSDEKVDVREEASNTWKNSKEWLLQGRENGFVPYWWDNGGSVSLEMLNKKTERPAFPCTNDFAGKENPECRLSGWSHGSSNHLAQDLAILVQQAWVMLRGSQDANERKLAAECALAAKNLQECRARHGSGNIFDVMAACALTNKDADLMKRVGAWDKETERIFQNHFTKAVTFFQPGEKCGTPGFADDDMYLYYGGVAKHGTLPRPLALKLAFDAFTHPLLWQMYHDDGPVPPGLNRFDLTTLNFIDGKPEHYASQGKGPHGKPLPIGSRMGPQNMAVCGWALQAMSQSGDFASIANQVMINVEDITGRRCPHRDVKAWLERELGCGLRTWQNIFKEHGYIPTGIGCQSTLPGVAWDEFSDNGGYAHLITAASMWLMVLEGKRDWEMW
;
A
#
# COMPACT_ATOMS: atom_id res chain seq x y z
N MET A 1 48.78 -5.91 4.78
CA MET A 1 47.59 -6.25 5.60
C MET A 1 46.73 -5.03 5.95
N ARG A 2 46.25 -4.26 4.95
CA ARG A 2 45.28 -3.16 5.16
C ARG A 2 44.05 -3.24 4.26
N PHE A 3 43.93 -4.31 3.47
CA PHE A 3 42.82 -4.55 2.53
C PHE A 3 41.77 -5.56 3.04
N CYS A 4 41.95 -6.14 4.23
CA CYS A 4 41.03 -7.16 4.78
C CYS A 4 40.09 -6.65 5.88
N LEU A 5 40.12 -5.36 6.24
CA LEU A 5 39.25 -4.81 7.31
C LEU A 5 38.06 -3.96 6.81
N LEU A 6 37.93 -3.72 5.50
CA LEU A 6 36.80 -2.96 4.92
C LEU A 6 35.62 -3.84 4.47
N LEU A 7 35.77 -5.17 4.54
CA LEU A 7 34.70 -6.14 4.27
C LEU A 7 33.79 -6.39 5.50
N LEU A 8 33.93 -5.60 6.57
CA LEU A 8 33.29 -5.85 7.87
C LEU A 8 32.07 -4.99 8.22
N ILE A 9 31.59 -4.08 7.35
CA ILE A 9 30.35 -3.32 7.67
C ILE A 9 29.54 -3.00 6.40
N THR A 10 29.29 -3.98 5.56
CA THR A 10 28.21 -3.86 4.56
C THR A 10 26.94 -4.43 5.20
N PRO A 11 25.86 -3.65 5.38
CA PRO A 11 24.61 -4.14 5.95
C PRO A 11 24.15 -5.43 5.28
N ALA A 12 23.64 -6.39 6.06
CA ALA A 12 23.33 -7.73 5.57
C ALA A 12 22.25 -7.71 4.47
N PHE A 13 21.32 -6.74 4.53
CA PHE A 13 20.28 -6.58 3.51
C PHE A 13 20.84 -6.20 2.13
N LEU A 14 22.03 -5.59 2.04
CA LEU A 14 22.68 -5.28 0.76
C LEU A 14 23.23 -6.51 0.04
N ARG A 15 23.29 -7.67 0.72
CA ARG A 15 23.80 -8.94 0.17
C ARG A 15 22.71 -9.99 0.02
N ALA A 16 21.44 -9.59 0.03
CA ALA A 16 20.30 -10.50 -0.08
C ALA A 16 20.31 -11.35 -1.37
N ASP A 17 20.90 -10.84 -2.46
CA ASP A 17 21.08 -11.59 -3.72
C ASP A 17 22.00 -12.81 -3.60
N GLU A 18 22.89 -12.81 -2.62
CA GLU A 18 23.79 -13.94 -2.37
C GLU A 18 23.12 -15.03 -1.53
N MET A 19 21.95 -14.72 -0.97
CA MET A 19 21.16 -15.64 -0.15
C MET A 19 20.20 -16.43 -1.04
N LYS A 20 19.83 -17.63 -0.57
CA LYS A 20 18.74 -18.36 -1.20
C LYS A 20 17.40 -17.66 -0.94
N PRO A 21 16.46 -17.69 -1.90
CA PRO A 21 15.08 -17.30 -1.66
C PRO A 21 14.50 -17.99 -0.42
N PHE A 22 13.44 -17.40 0.13
CA PHE A 22 12.68 -18.01 1.21
C PHE A 22 12.15 -19.39 0.83
N THR A 23 12.25 -20.36 1.75
CA THR A 23 11.45 -21.59 1.73
C THR A 23 10.04 -21.31 2.25
N ALA A 24 9.09 -22.23 1.99
CA ALA A 24 7.70 -22.07 2.44
C ALA A 24 7.59 -21.93 3.97
N ASP A 25 8.36 -22.71 4.73
CA ASP A 25 8.36 -22.66 6.20
C ASP A 25 8.89 -21.31 6.72
N GLU A 26 9.98 -20.82 6.12
CA GLU A 26 10.50 -19.49 6.45
C GLU A 26 9.50 -18.39 6.10
N THR A 27 8.76 -18.55 4.99
CA THR A 27 7.73 -17.58 4.58
C THR A 27 6.59 -17.56 5.58
N ARG A 28 6.08 -18.72 6.01
CA ARG A 28 5.05 -18.81 7.06
C ARG A 28 5.52 -18.16 8.37
N SER A 29 6.75 -18.48 8.80
CA SER A 29 7.32 -17.93 10.02
C SER A 29 7.43 -16.40 9.96
N PHE A 30 7.86 -15.85 8.82
CA PHE A 30 8.03 -14.42 8.67
C PHE A 30 6.69 -13.68 8.55
N ILE A 31 5.69 -14.26 7.89
CA ILE A 31 4.31 -13.71 7.90
C ILE A 31 3.80 -13.60 9.34
N ARG A 32 3.96 -14.67 10.13
CA ARG A 32 3.58 -14.70 11.55
C ARG A 32 4.27 -13.60 12.34
N GLU A 33 5.60 -13.52 12.21
CA GLU A 33 6.43 -12.53 12.92
C GLU A 33 6.01 -11.08 12.60
N LEU A 34 5.81 -10.76 11.32
CA LEU A 34 5.35 -9.42 10.90
C LEU A 34 3.94 -9.10 11.41
N CYS A 35 3.03 -10.08 11.36
CA CYS A 35 1.65 -9.92 11.81
C CYS A 35 1.60 -9.67 13.32
N ASP A 36 2.24 -10.53 14.11
CA ASP A 36 2.26 -10.43 15.57
C ASP A 36 2.87 -9.09 16.00
N PHE A 37 3.96 -8.67 15.36
CA PHE A 37 4.60 -7.38 15.64
C PHE A 37 3.66 -6.20 15.37
N ALA A 38 3.02 -6.15 14.20
CA ALA A 38 2.12 -5.07 13.86
C ALA A 38 0.89 -5.03 14.77
N VAL A 39 0.30 -6.18 15.09
CA VAL A 39 -0.83 -6.28 16.04
C VAL A 39 -0.42 -5.80 17.44
N GLU A 40 0.77 -6.16 17.91
CA GLU A 40 1.26 -5.74 19.22
C GLU A 40 1.52 -4.23 19.29
N HIS A 41 2.10 -3.66 18.24
CA HIS A 41 2.70 -2.34 18.31
C HIS A 41 1.91 -1.23 17.62
N HIS A 42 1.07 -1.55 16.63
CA HIS A 42 0.31 -0.55 15.85
C HIS A 42 -1.19 -0.60 16.09
N MET A 43 -1.73 -1.73 16.55
CA MET A 43 -3.17 -1.88 16.71
C MET A 43 -3.68 -1.24 18.00
N LYS A 44 -4.80 -0.53 17.90
CA LYS A 44 -5.52 0.03 19.03
C LYS A 44 -6.43 -1.04 19.67
N HIS A 45 -6.15 -1.36 20.93
CA HIS A 45 -6.85 -2.41 21.69
C HIS A 45 -7.86 -1.89 22.72
N ASP A 46 -7.95 -0.57 22.93
CA ASP A 46 -8.84 0.01 23.93
C ASP A 46 -10.33 -0.17 23.56
N ASP A 47 -11.21 -0.11 24.58
CA ASP A 47 -12.66 -0.17 24.39
C ASP A 47 -13.17 1.20 23.93
N SER A 48 -12.82 1.56 22.69
CA SER A 48 -13.21 2.79 22.04
C SER A 48 -13.92 2.51 20.72
N PRO A 49 -14.61 3.50 20.12
CA PRO A 49 -15.12 3.37 18.76
C PRO A 49 -14.06 3.02 17.70
N GLN A 50 -12.77 3.17 18.04
CA GLN A 50 -11.62 2.91 17.19
C GLN A 50 -10.90 1.59 17.51
N ARG A 51 -11.49 0.73 18.35
CA ARG A 51 -10.95 -0.61 18.62
C ARG A 51 -10.67 -1.36 17.32
N GLY A 52 -9.43 -1.78 17.11
CA GLY A 52 -8.98 -2.47 15.90
C GLY A 52 -8.42 -1.57 14.80
N MET A 53 -8.42 -0.24 14.99
CA MET A 53 -7.68 0.69 14.13
C MET A 53 -6.17 0.43 14.23
N MET A 54 -5.45 0.56 13.11
CA MET A 54 -4.00 0.53 13.07
C MET A 54 -3.45 1.95 12.94
N TYR A 55 -2.47 2.30 13.77
CA TYR A 55 -1.72 3.55 13.59
C TYR A 55 -0.72 3.41 12.44
N GLU A 56 -0.68 4.42 11.56
CA GLU A 56 0.22 4.48 10.39
C GLU A 56 1.68 4.36 10.83
N TYR A 57 2.12 5.27 11.71
CA TYR A 57 3.49 5.33 12.19
C TYR A 57 3.60 5.16 13.71
N LEU A 58 4.57 4.36 14.11
CA LEU A 58 5.03 4.27 15.51
C LEU A 58 6.45 4.82 15.60
N TRP A 59 6.64 5.91 16.33
CA TRP A 59 7.96 6.43 16.68
C TRP A 59 8.65 5.51 17.68
N TRP A 60 9.56 4.68 17.16
CA TRP A 60 10.15 3.59 17.92
C TRP A 60 10.87 4.04 19.20
N LYS A 61 11.51 5.22 19.16
CA LYS A 61 12.23 5.80 20.30
C LYS A 61 11.31 6.38 21.37
N LYS A 62 10.03 6.62 21.07
CA LYS A 62 9.04 7.19 21.99
C LYS A 62 7.95 6.23 22.42
N ARG A 63 8.11 4.92 22.17
CA ARG A 63 7.17 3.89 22.65
C ARG A 63 6.81 4.08 24.13
N GLY A 64 5.52 4.02 24.42
CA GLY A 64 4.97 4.27 25.74
C GLY A 64 4.74 5.76 26.10
N GLN A 65 5.12 6.70 25.24
CA GLN A 65 4.85 8.13 25.41
C GLN A 65 3.56 8.55 24.66
N PRO A 66 2.95 9.70 25.02
CA PRO A 66 1.75 10.20 24.35
C PRO A 66 1.91 10.44 22.83
N ASP A 67 3.11 10.73 22.38
CA ASP A 67 3.46 11.05 20.98
C ASP A 67 4.14 9.88 20.25
N GLN A 68 3.98 8.66 20.76
CA GLN A 68 4.53 7.47 20.11
C GLN A 68 3.86 7.20 18.76
N PHE A 69 2.57 7.50 18.61
CA PHE A 69 1.85 7.30 17.36
C PHE A 69 1.77 8.61 16.60
N ILE A 70 2.19 8.58 15.34
CA ILE A 70 2.14 9.76 14.46
C ILE A 70 1.20 9.48 13.30
N GLN A 71 0.35 10.47 13.01
CA GLN A 71 -0.60 10.46 11.92
C GLN A 71 -0.45 11.75 11.09
N GLY A 72 -0.59 11.65 9.77
CA GLY A 72 -0.62 12.82 8.89
C GLY A 72 -2.05 13.29 8.61
N GLU A 73 -2.40 14.52 8.99
CA GLU A 73 -3.76 15.08 8.78
C GLU A 73 -4.25 15.06 7.31
N ALA A 74 -3.33 14.98 6.35
CA ALA A 74 -3.62 14.96 4.91
C ALA A 74 -3.23 13.65 4.20
N LEU A 75 -2.80 12.62 4.95
CA LEU A 75 -2.18 11.41 4.39
C LEU A 75 -3.01 10.14 4.64
N ASP A 76 -4.32 10.26 4.79
CA ASP A 76 -5.24 9.11 4.89
C ASP A 76 -4.87 8.12 6.00
N THR A 77 -4.70 8.60 7.22
CA THR A 77 -4.14 7.92 8.42
C THR A 77 -4.62 6.49 8.76
N MET A 78 -5.69 6.00 8.12
CA MET A 78 -6.24 4.65 8.27
C MET A 78 -6.01 3.74 7.06
N HIS A 79 -5.33 4.21 6.01
CA HIS A 79 -5.10 3.49 4.75
C HIS A 79 -4.21 2.27 4.94
N ASP A 80 -3.10 2.44 5.66
CA ASP A 80 -2.22 1.33 6.04
C ASP A 80 -2.96 0.25 6.83
N GLY A 81 -3.91 0.65 7.68
CA GLY A 81 -4.74 -0.29 8.42
C GLY A 81 -5.68 -1.10 7.51
N ALA A 82 -6.20 -0.48 6.44
CA ALA A 82 -7.03 -1.14 5.44
C ALA A 82 -6.19 -2.14 4.63
N TRP A 83 -4.98 -1.74 4.26
CA TRP A 83 -4.01 -2.65 3.62
C TRP A 83 -3.58 -3.79 4.54
N PHE A 84 -3.37 -3.55 5.84
CA PHE A 84 -3.05 -4.62 6.80
C PHE A 84 -4.22 -5.61 6.94
N ALA A 85 -5.45 -5.10 6.99
CA ALA A 85 -6.65 -5.95 7.03
C ALA A 85 -6.79 -6.79 5.74
N ASN A 86 -6.48 -6.21 4.57
CA ASN A 86 -6.39 -6.95 3.33
C ASN A 86 -5.27 -8.02 3.36
N ALA A 87 -4.12 -7.68 3.94
CA ALA A 87 -2.99 -8.59 4.12
C ALA A 87 -3.36 -9.79 5.01
N MET A 88 -4.25 -9.63 6.00
CA MET A 88 -4.77 -10.75 6.80
C MET A 88 -5.59 -11.73 5.97
N VAL A 89 -6.36 -11.25 4.99
CA VAL A 89 -7.06 -12.13 4.04
C VAL A 89 -6.02 -12.91 3.22
N ASN A 90 -5.03 -12.22 2.63
CA ASN A 90 -3.99 -12.86 1.83
C ASN A 90 -3.18 -13.90 2.63
N ALA A 91 -2.82 -13.56 3.86
CA ALA A 91 -2.12 -14.47 4.77
C ALA A 91 -2.96 -15.69 5.11
N HIS A 92 -4.24 -15.51 5.45
CA HIS A 92 -5.15 -16.63 5.71
C HIS A 92 -5.24 -17.57 4.50
N ARG A 93 -5.42 -17.02 3.28
CA ARG A 93 -5.51 -17.83 2.06
C ARG A 93 -4.22 -18.57 1.71
N ALA A 94 -3.07 -17.93 1.94
CA ALA A 94 -1.78 -18.53 1.62
C ALA A 94 -1.37 -19.63 2.62
N THR A 95 -1.75 -19.47 3.89
CA THR A 95 -1.27 -20.31 4.99
C THR A 95 -2.29 -21.31 5.52
N ASP A 96 -3.57 -21.11 5.24
CA ASP A 96 -4.70 -21.80 5.87
C ASP A 96 -4.75 -21.64 7.42
N ASP A 97 -3.98 -20.69 7.97
CA ASP A 97 -3.91 -20.44 9.41
C ASP A 97 -5.07 -19.54 9.86
N ALA A 98 -5.84 -20.02 10.83
CA ALA A 98 -7.04 -19.34 11.33
C ALA A 98 -6.73 -18.04 12.08
N HIS A 99 -5.51 -17.86 12.59
CA HIS A 99 -5.13 -16.65 13.32
C HIS A 99 -5.36 -15.39 12.49
N TYR A 100 -4.95 -15.37 11.22
CA TYR A 100 -5.05 -14.16 10.40
C TYR A 100 -6.52 -13.78 10.17
N LYS A 101 -7.39 -14.79 9.98
CA LYS A 101 -8.83 -14.58 9.93
C LYS A 101 -9.35 -14.04 11.27
N GLN A 102 -8.90 -14.57 12.40
CA GLN A 102 -9.31 -14.09 13.73
C GLN A 102 -8.92 -12.62 13.96
N VAL A 103 -7.68 -12.24 13.63
CA VAL A 103 -7.23 -10.84 13.69
C VAL A 103 -8.16 -9.94 12.87
N LEU A 104 -8.49 -10.34 11.64
CA LEU A 104 -9.42 -9.58 10.79
C LEU A 104 -10.82 -9.48 11.40
N VAL A 105 -11.44 -10.61 11.77
CA VAL A 105 -12.86 -10.64 12.16
C VAL A 105 -13.13 -10.11 13.55
N GLU A 106 -12.16 -10.18 14.47
CA GLU A 106 -12.33 -9.73 15.86
C GLU A 106 -11.96 -8.26 16.06
N TRP A 107 -11.03 -7.74 15.24
CA TRP A 107 -10.43 -6.42 15.45
C TRP A 107 -10.70 -5.48 14.28
N GLN A 108 -10.11 -5.75 13.12
CA GLN A 108 -10.03 -4.74 12.06
C GLN A 108 -11.32 -4.57 11.27
N LEU A 109 -11.97 -5.67 10.88
CA LEU A 109 -13.17 -5.61 10.06
C LEU A 109 -14.34 -4.92 10.81
N PRO A 110 -14.61 -5.22 12.10
CA PRO A 110 -15.61 -4.48 12.86
C PRO A 110 -15.38 -2.96 12.90
N PHE A 111 -14.13 -2.51 13.01
CA PHE A 111 -13.79 -1.09 12.99
C PHE A 111 -14.22 -0.41 11.67
N TYR A 112 -13.76 -0.95 10.54
CA TYR A 112 -14.05 -0.37 9.23
C TYR A 112 -15.53 -0.49 8.84
N LEU A 113 -16.19 -1.61 9.18
CA LEU A 113 -17.62 -1.76 8.95
C LEU A 113 -18.43 -0.78 9.78
N LYS A 114 -18.04 -0.52 11.03
CA LYS A 114 -18.68 0.51 11.86
C LYS A 114 -18.55 1.89 11.22
N MET A 115 -17.34 2.25 10.79
CA MET A 115 -17.08 3.53 10.12
C MET A 115 -17.94 3.70 8.86
N LEU A 116 -17.99 2.68 8.00
CA LEU A 116 -18.68 2.75 6.71
C LEU A 116 -20.21 2.63 6.84
N ASN A 117 -20.72 1.76 7.72
CA ASN A 117 -22.16 1.51 7.85
C ASN A 117 -22.88 2.45 8.83
N HIS A 118 -22.14 3.05 9.76
CA HIS A 118 -22.67 3.95 10.80
C HIS A 118 -22.02 5.33 10.76
N GLY A 119 -21.40 5.72 9.65
CA GLY A 119 -20.74 7.02 9.49
C GLY A 119 -21.65 8.20 9.81
N SER A 120 -22.95 8.11 9.51
CA SER A 120 -23.93 9.15 9.84
C SER A 120 -24.18 9.36 11.35
N GLU A 121 -23.90 8.34 12.15
CA GLU A 121 -23.96 8.40 13.62
C GLU A 121 -22.63 8.92 14.21
N LEU A 122 -21.52 8.64 13.54
CA LEU A 122 -20.15 8.94 14.00
C LEU A 122 -19.68 10.34 13.60
N PHE A 123 -20.02 10.80 12.41
CA PHE A 123 -19.43 12.00 11.81
C PHE A 123 -20.51 13.02 11.44
N SER A 124 -20.22 14.28 11.72
CA SER A 124 -21.05 15.42 11.31
C SER A 124 -20.18 16.63 10.96
N ASP A 125 -20.65 17.46 10.04
CA ASP A 125 -20.05 18.76 9.68
C ASP A 125 -20.65 19.94 10.47
N GLU A 126 -21.55 19.67 11.43
CA GLU A 126 -22.25 20.67 12.25
C GLU A 126 -21.32 21.61 13.03
N LYS A 127 -20.08 21.17 13.29
CA LYS A 127 -19.05 21.91 14.03
C LYS A 127 -17.71 21.85 13.29
N VAL A 128 -17.17 23.03 12.94
CA VAL A 128 -15.88 23.19 12.26
C VAL A 128 -14.87 23.86 13.20
N ASP A 129 -13.83 23.12 13.60
CA ASP A 129 -12.85 23.51 14.63
C ASP A 129 -11.41 23.64 14.06
N VAL A 130 -11.29 24.37 12.95
CA VAL A 130 -10.02 24.57 12.23
C VAL A 130 -9.41 25.94 12.52
N ARG A 131 -8.13 26.14 12.17
CA ARG A 131 -7.52 27.49 12.15
C ARG A 131 -8.31 28.43 11.21
N GLU A 132 -8.35 29.71 11.56
CA GLU A 132 -9.19 30.70 10.85
C GLU A 132 -8.83 30.78 9.36
N GLU A 133 -7.53 30.77 9.04
CA GLU A 133 -7.00 30.80 7.68
C GLU A 133 -7.32 29.54 6.87
N ALA A 134 -7.57 28.41 7.53
CA ALA A 134 -7.85 27.11 6.90
C ALA A 134 -9.35 26.77 6.85
N SER A 135 -10.21 27.64 7.40
CA SER A 135 -11.67 27.49 7.34
C SER A 135 -12.24 27.41 5.92
N ASN A 136 -11.52 27.95 4.93
CA ASN A 136 -11.94 27.95 3.53
C ASN A 136 -11.15 26.97 2.64
N THR A 137 -10.22 26.15 3.16
CA THR A 137 -9.32 25.28 2.37
C THR A 137 -10.07 24.36 1.39
N TRP A 138 -11.31 23.99 1.70
CA TRP A 138 -12.17 23.16 0.84
C TRP A 138 -13.52 23.80 0.47
N LYS A 139 -13.68 25.12 0.67
CA LYS A 139 -14.99 25.78 0.50
C LYS A 139 -15.62 25.61 -0.89
N ASN A 140 -14.80 25.40 -1.92
CA ASN A 140 -15.25 25.16 -3.29
C ASN A 140 -15.13 23.70 -3.73
N SER A 141 -14.74 22.82 -2.82
CA SER A 141 -14.38 21.41 -3.04
C SER A 141 -15.47 20.51 -2.49
N LYS A 142 -16.73 20.71 -2.93
CA LYS A 142 -17.89 19.96 -2.41
C LYS A 142 -17.77 18.44 -2.63
N GLU A 143 -17.04 18.03 -3.67
CA GLU A 143 -16.67 16.64 -3.93
C GLU A 143 -15.70 16.04 -2.88
N TRP A 144 -15.10 16.87 -2.02
CA TRP A 144 -14.10 16.47 -1.03
C TRP A 144 -14.58 16.69 0.41
N LEU A 145 -15.84 17.11 0.63
CA LEU A 145 -16.35 17.48 1.96
C LEU A 145 -17.47 16.55 2.41
N LEU A 146 -17.47 16.22 3.70
CA LEU A 146 -18.62 15.65 4.41
C LEU A 146 -19.86 16.52 4.16
N GLN A 147 -20.98 15.87 3.81
CA GLN A 147 -22.24 16.56 3.53
C GLN A 147 -23.28 16.23 4.60
N GLY A 148 -23.26 16.97 5.71
CA GLY A 148 -24.13 16.70 6.86
C GLY A 148 -23.66 15.46 7.62
N ARG A 149 -24.47 14.40 7.53
CA ARG A 149 -24.25 13.09 8.15
C ARG A 149 -24.48 12.03 7.09
N GLU A 150 -23.50 11.16 6.86
CA GLU A 150 -23.62 10.13 5.81
C GLU A 150 -22.84 8.85 6.11
N ASN A 151 -23.42 7.73 5.71
CA ASN A 151 -22.73 6.45 5.67
C ASN A 151 -21.82 6.38 4.44
N GLY A 152 -20.78 5.55 4.50
CA GLY A 152 -19.77 5.44 3.45
C GLY A 152 -18.79 6.62 3.42
N PHE A 153 -18.88 7.56 4.36
CA PHE A 153 -17.91 8.63 4.51
C PHE A 153 -16.57 8.07 4.99
N VAL A 154 -15.51 8.59 4.39
CA VAL A 154 -14.13 8.14 4.63
C VAL A 154 -13.28 9.37 5.00
N PRO A 155 -13.06 9.65 6.31
CA PRO A 155 -12.29 10.80 6.71
C PRO A 155 -10.78 10.59 6.45
N TYR A 156 -10.05 11.66 6.10
CA TYR A 156 -8.58 11.62 6.06
C TYR A 156 -7.96 11.18 7.40
N TRP A 157 -8.64 11.48 8.51
CA TRP A 157 -8.26 11.00 9.84
C TRP A 157 -9.44 10.95 10.80
N TRP A 158 -9.38 10.00 11.73
CA TRP A 158 -10.28 9.85 12.86
C TRP A 158 -9.46 9.34 14.06
N ASP A 159 -9.36 10.13 15.13
CA ASP A 159 -8.58 9.79 16.32
C ASP A 159 -9.30 10.25 17.60
N ASN A 160 -8.99 9.65 18.75
CA ASN A 160 -9.55 9.96 20.05
C ASN A 160 -8.49 10.47 21.05
N GLY A 161 -7.40 11.04 20.54
CA GLY A 161 -6.25 11.51 21.30
C GLY A 161 -5.12 10.48 21.40
N GLY A 162 -5.23 9.32 20.78
CA GLY A 162 -4.20 8.28 20.86
C GLY A 162 -2.95 8.57 20.02
N SER A 163 -3.03 9.47 19.06
CA SER A 163 -1.89 9.91 18.24
C SER A 163 -1.67 11.42 18.24
N VAL A 164 -0.56 11.84 17.63
CA VAL A 164 -0.21 13.24 17.35
C VAL A 164 -0.15 13.50 15.85
N SER A 165 -0.44 14.74 15.46
CA SER A 165 -0.36 15.16 14.06
C SER A 165 1.06 15.56 13.68
N LEU A 166 1.59 14.95 12.62
CA LEU A 166 2.87 15.32 12.03
C LEU A 166 2.88 16.81 11.60
N GLU A 167 1.77 17.27 11.04
CA GLU A 167 1.62 18.64 10.53
C GLU A 167 1.57 19.68 11.67
N MET A 168 0.84 19.36 12.75
CA MET A 168 0.77 20.21 13.95
C MET A 168 2.12 20.30 14.66
N LEU A 169 2.83 19.17 14.79
CA LEU A 169 4.18 19.14 15.36
C LEU A 169 5.17 19.97 14.51
N ASN A 170 5.14 19.81 13.20
CA ASN A 170 6.04 20.54 12.29
C ASN A 170 5.78 22.06 12.34
N LYS A 171 4.50 22.47 12.31
CA LYS A 171 4.09 23.88 12.37
C LYS A 171 4.05 24.46 13.78
N LYS A 172 4.31 23.67 14.82
CA LYS A 172 4.24 24.05 16.25
C LYS A 172 2.92 24.71 16.61
N THR A 173 1.83 24.00 16.37
CA THR A 173 0.47 24.53 16.48
C THR A 173 -0.49 23.49 17.01
N GLU A 174 -1.38 23.91 17.90
CA GLU A 174 -2.33 23.02 18.58
C GLU A 174 -3.63 22.79 17.79
N ARG A 175 -3.72 23.35 16.58
CA ARG A 175 -4.94 23.32 15.75
C ARG A 175 -4.68 22.63 14.41
N PRO A 176 -5.60 21.81 13.89
CA PRO A 176 -5.47 21.18 12.57
C PRO A 176 -5.39 22.19 11.41
N ALA A 177 -4.78 21.77 10.30
CA ALA A 177 -4.62 22.57 9.08
C ALA A 177 -5.78 22.41 8.09
N PHE A 178 -6.73 21.51 8.36
CA PHE A 178 -7.87 21.20 7.48
C PHE A 178 -9.20 21.24 8.25
N PRO A 179 -10.33 21.56 7.57
CA PRO A 179 -11.66 21.47 8.15
C PRO A 179 -11.89 20.12 8.86
N CYS A 180 -12.28 20.21 10.12
CA CYS A 180 -12.43 19.06 11.01
C CYS A 180 -13.35 19.40 12.18
N THR A 181 -13.77 18.36 12.90
CA THR A 181 -14.24 18.49 14.27
C THR A 181 -13.08 18.13 15.19
N ASN A 182 -12.78 18.97 16.18
CA ASN A 182 -11.65 18.81 17.08
C ASN A 182 -12.13 18.86 18.53
N ASP A 183 -11.94 17.77 19.28
CA ASP A 183 -12.39 17.67 20.67
C ASP A 183 -11.55 18.52 21.65
N PHE A 184 -10.36 18.95 21.19
CA PHE A 184 -9.51 19.91 21.89
C PHE A 184 -9.82 21.37 21.54
N ALA A 185 -10.82 21.65 20.71
CA ALA A 185 -11.20 23.02 20.40
C ALA A 185 -11.51 23.83 21.67
N GLY A 186 -10.79 24.95 21.85
CA GLY A 186 -10.90 25.81 23.03
C GLY A 186 -10.21 25.29 24.29
N LYS A 187 -9.42 24.21 24.21
CA LYS A 187 -8.61 23.64 25.29
C LYS A 187 -7.12 23.71 24.93
N GLU A 188 -6.25 23.68 25.94
CA GLU A 188 -4.80 23.52 25.72
C GLU A 188 -4.51 22.13 25.17
N ASN A 189 -3.67 22.05 24.13
CA ASN A 189 -3.18 20.80 23.53
C ASN A 189 -1.68 20.90 23.21
N PRO A 190 -0.82 21.06 24.23
CA PRO A 190 0.62 21.33 24.05
C PRO A 190 1.36 20.15 23.38
N GLU A 191 0.78 18.95 23.45
CA GLU A 191 1.32 17.72 22.86
C GLU A 191 0.91 17.53 21.39
N CYS A 192 0.10 18.43 20.83
CA CYS A 192 -0.38 18.35 19.45
C CYS A 192 -1.15 17.05 19.13
N ARG A 193 -1.92 16.54 20.11
CA ARG A 193 -2.73 15.32 19.97
C ARG A 193 -3.89 15.53 19.00
N LEU A 194 -4.20 14.51 18.22
CA LEU A 194 -5.36 14.47 17.34
C LEU A 194 -6.55 13.86 18.07
N SER A 195 -7.67 14.58 18.17
CA SER A 195 -8.94 14.04 18.66
C SER A 195 -10.11 14.65 17.89
N GLY A 196 -10.99 13.81 17.36
CA GLY A 196 -12.08 14.18 16.47
C GLY A 196 -11.92 13.55 15.09
N TRP A 197 -12.33 14.24 14.03
CA TRP A 197 -12.25 13.71 12.65
C TRP A 197 -12.09 14.81 11.61
N SER A 198 -11.47 14.46 10.49
CA SER A 198 -11.44 15.29 9.28
C SER A 198 -12.83 15.39 8.66
N HIS A 199 -13.19 16.57 8.15
CA HIS A 199 -14.36 16.74 7.30
C HIS A 199 -14.06 16.40 5.84
N GLY A 200 -12.79 16.17 5.50
CA GLY A 200 -12.40 15.83 4.14
C GLY A 200 -12.67 14.36 3.85
N SER A 201 -13.18 14.08 2.65
CA SER A 201 -13.55 12.73 2.22
C SER A 201 -12.56 12.17 1.22
N SER A 202 -11.79 11.16 1.63
CA SER A 202 -10.71 10.63 0.81
C SER A 202 -11.18 9.62 -0.24
N ASN A 203 -10.79 9.86 -1.48
CA ASN A 203 -10.95 8.90 -2.58
C ASN A 203 -9.92 7.77 -2.53
N HIS A 204 -8.73 8.05 -2.03
CA HIS A 204 -7.65 7.07 -1.96
C HIS A 204 -7.98 6.02 -0.89
N LEU A 205 -8.28 6.44 0.34
CA LEU A 205 -8.74 5.52 1.38
C LEU A 205 -10.04 4.79 0.99
N ALA A 206 -10.91 5.41 0.20
CA ALA A 206 -12.09 4.70 -0.34
C ALA A 206 -11.71 3.54 -1.27
N GLN A 207 -10.65 3.64 -2.07
CA GLN A 207 -10.15 2.53 -2.88
C GLN A 207 -9.63 1.39 -2.01
N ASP A 208 -8.83 1.70 -0.98
CA ASP A 208 -8.27 0.67 -0.08
C ASP A 208 -9.36 -0.05 0.71
N LEU A 209 -10.34 0.71 1.22
CA LEU A 209 -11.48 0.15 1.92
C LEU A 209 -12.38 -0.68 1.02
N ALA A 210 -12.54 -0.31 -0.25
CA ALA A 210 -13.27 -1.11 -1.23
C ALA A 210 -12.61 -2.48 -1.41
N ILE A 211 -11.28 -2.53 -1.52
CA ILE A 211 -10.53 -3.78 -1.61
C ILE A 211 -10.68 -4.61 -0.34
N LEU A 212 -10.54 -3.99 0.84
CA LEU A 212 -10.75 -4.65 2.11
C LEU A 212 -12.14 -5.32 2.18
N VAL A 213 -13.22 -4.57 1.97
CA VAL A 213 -14.59 -5.12 2.10
C VAL A 213 -14.86 -6.17 1.04
N GLN A 214 -14.28 -6.02 -0.15
CA GLN A 214 -14.35 -7.03 -1.22
C GLN A 214 -13.66 -8.33 -0.81
N GLN A 215 -12.40 -8.25 -0.33
CA GLN A 215 -11.64 -9.43 0.06
C GLN A 215 -12.23 -10.14 1.26
N ALA A 216 -12.66 -9.38 2.28
CA ALA A 216 -13.34 -9.92 3.45
C ALA A 216 -14.65 -10.61 3.05
N TRP A 217 -15.44 -10.02 2.14
CA TRP A 217 -16.65 -10.64 1.64
C TRP A 217 -16.38 -11.95 0.90
N VAL A 218 -15.40 -11.99 -0.02
CA VAL A 218 -15.02 -13.21 -0.73
C VAL A 218 -14.65 -14.33 0.25
N MET A 219 -13.91 -14.00 1.31
CA MET A 219 -13.50 -14.96 2.34
C MET A 219 -14.68 -15.45 3.20
N LEU A 220 -15.63 -14.58 3.55
CA LEU A 220 -16.66 -14.86 4.56
C LEU A 220 -18.01 -15.30 3.98
N ARG A 221 -18.33 -14.97 2.72
CA ARG A 221 -19.67 -15.19 2.10
C ARG A 221 -20.15 -16.65 2.12
N GLY A 222 -19.22 -17.61 2.13
CA GLY A 222 -19.50 -19.04 2.15
C GLY A 222 -19.50 -19.68 3.54
N SER A 223 -19.25 -18.91 4.59
CA SER A 223 -19.04 -19.45 5.94
C SER A 223 -20.29 -20.08 6.56
N GLN A 224 -20.09 -21.17 7.31
CA GLN A 224 -21.11 -21.80 8.13
C GLN A 224 -21.24 -21.13 9.51
N ASP A 225 -20.31 -20.27 9.90
CA ASP A 225 -20.41 -19.47 11.12
C ASP A 225 -21.40 -18.31 10.96
N ALA A 226 -22.29 -18.11 11.94
CA ALA A 226 -23.34 -17.11 11.87
C ALA A 226 -22.81 -15.67 11.98
N ASN A 227 -21.75 -15.46 12.76
CA ASN A 227 -21.11 -14.16 12.89
C ASN A 227 -20.35 -13.80 11.59
N GLU A 228 -19.64 -14.76 11.00
CA GLU A 228 -18.96 -14.55 9.71
C GLU A 228 -19.96 -14.23 8.57
N ARG A 229 -21.11 -14.91 8.52
CA ARG A 229 -22.17 -14.55 7.54
C ARG A 229 -22.73 -13.14 7.77
N LYS A 230 -22.86 -12.73 9.03
CA LYS A 230 -23.30 -11.37 9.38
C LYS A 230 -22.27 -10.35 8.88
N LEU A 231 -20.98 -10.57 9.16
CA LEU A 231 -19.90 -9.73 8.68
C LEU A 231 -19.86 -9.65 7.15
N ALA A 232 -20.07 -10.76 6.44
CA ALA A 232 -20.18 -10.75 4.99
C ALA A 232 -21.34 -9.86 4.50
N ALA A 233 -22.52 -9.93 5.14
CA ALA A 233 -23.63 -9.04 4.80
C ALA A 233 -23.31 -7.56 5.08
N GLU A 234 -22.61 -7.28 6.19
CA GLU A 234 -22.14 -5.93 6.52
C GLU A 234 -21.08 -5.41 5.52
N CYS A 235 -20.20 -6.26 4.98
CA CYS A 235 -19.28 -5.89 3.90
C CYS A 235 -20.03 -5.45 2.64
N ALA A 236 -21.08 -6.18 2.24
CA ALA A 236 -21.87 -5.81 1.07
C ALA A 236 -22.60 -4.47 1.27
N LEU A 237 -23.13 -4.23 2.48
CA LEU A 237 -23.71 -2.94 2.86
C LEU A 237 -22.66 -1.82 2.85
N ALA A 238 -21.47 -2.08 3.37
CA ALA A 238 -20.38 -1.11 3.42
C ALA A 238 -19.92 -0.71 2.01
N ALA A 239 -19.77 -1.68 1.10
CA ALA A 239 -19.44 -1.42 -0.30
C ALA A 239 -20.52 -0.56 -1.00
N LYS A 240 -21.81 -0.81 -0.69
CA LYS A 240 -22.91 0.00 -1.21
C LYS A 240 -22.88 1.43 -0.67
N ASN A 241 -22.76 1.59 0.66
CA ASN A 241 -22.66 2.90 1.31
C ASN A 241 -21.48 3.70 0.76
N LEU A 242 -20.33 3.06 0.58
CA LEU A 242 -19.13 3.67 0.01
C LEU A 242 -19.36 4.17 -1.43
N GLN A 243 -19.93 3.32 -2.31
CA GLN A 243 -20.27 3.71 -3.68
C GLN A 243 -21.29 4.86 -3.73
N GLU A 244 -22.32 4.82 -2.90
CA GLU A 244 -23.33 5.89 -2.81
C GLU A 244 -22.71 7.22 -2.34
N CYS A 245 -21.83 7.18 -1.34
CA CYS A 245 -21.10 8.33 -0.85
C CYS A 245 -20.18 8.90 -1.94
N ARG A 246 -19.35 8.07 -2.59
CA ARG A 246 -18.48 8.52 -3.70
C ARG A 246 -19.27 9.12 -4.86
N ALA A 247 -20.41 8.54 -5.22
CA ALA A 247 -21.28 9.08 -6.27
C ALA A 247 -21.85 10.47 -5.90
N ARG A 248 -22.29 10.65 -4.66
CA ARG A 248 -22.76 11.95 -4.14
C ARG A 248 -21.65 13.00 -4.14
N HIS A 249 -20.42 12.56 -3.88
CA HIS A 249 -19.20 13.36 -3.89
C HIS A 249 -18.60 13.49 -5.30
N GLY A 250 -19.35 13.20 -6.38
CA GLY A 250 -18.87 13.40 -7.76
C GLY A 250 -17.78 12.42 -8.23
N SER A 251 -17.39 11.45 -7.40
CA SER A 251 -16.34 10.47 -7.66
C SER A 251 -16.89 9.05 -7.86
N GLY A 252 -18.12 8.92 -8.38
CA GLY A 252 -18.84 7.64 -8.51
C GLY A 252 -18.29 6.63 -9.53
N ASN A 253 -17.15 6.93 -10.16
CA ASN A 253 -16.49 6.08 -11.16
C ASN A 253 -15.13 5.55 -10.68
N ILE A 254 -14.84 5.61 -9.39
CA ILE A 254 -13.64 4.97 -8.81
C ILE A 254 -13.73 3.46 -9.06
N PHE A 255 -12.71 2.91 -9.70
CA PHE A 255 -12.70 1.55 -10.23
C PHE A 255 -12.96 0.48 -9.16
N ASP A 256 -12.17 0.46 -8.08
CA ASP A 256 -12.28 -0.53 -7.01
C ASP A 256 -13.56 -0.40 -6.20
N VAL A 257 -14.04 0.83 -5.98
CA VAL A 257 -15.31 1.07 -5.27
C VAL A 257 -16.50 0.50 -6.07
N MET A 258 -16.52 0.73 -7.39
CA MET A 258 -17.54 0.13 -8.25
C MET A 258 -17.42 -1.39 -8.29
N ALA A 259 -16.20 -1.93 -8.41
CA ALA A 259 -15.95 -3.37 -8.47
C ALA A 259 -16.41 -4.07 -7.18
N ALA A 260 -16.06 -3.53 -6.02
CA ALA A 260 -16.45 -4.05 -4.72
C ALA A 260 -17.98 -4.01 -4.54
N CYS A 261 -18.62 -2.87 -4.84
CA CYS A 261 -20.07 -2.74 -4.74
C CYS A 261 -20.79 -3.71 -5.68
N ALA A 262 -20.35 -3.80 -6.94
CA ALA A 262 -20.94 -4.67 -7.93
C ALA A 262 -20.82 -6.16 -7.56
N LEU A 263 -19.63 -6.59 -7.14
CA LEU A 263 -19.36 -7.98 -6.79
C LEU A 263 -20.14 -8.40 -5.54
N THR A 264 -20.01 -7.63 -4.44
CA THR A 264 -20.57 -7.99 -3.13
C THR A 264 -22.09 -7.96 -3.10
N ASN A 265 -22.71 -7.09 -3.91
CA ASN A 265 -24.17 -6.97 -4.04
C ASN A 265 -24.75 -7.73 -5.23
N LYS A 266 -23.91 -8.42 -6.03
CA LYS A 266 -24.32 -9.10 -7.26
C LYS A 266 -25.04 -8.17 -8.26
N ASP A 267 -24.60 -6.92 -8.34
CA ASP A 267 -25.16 -5.91 -9.23
C ASP A 267 -24.53 -6.02 -10.63
N ALA A 268 -25.24 -6.69 -11.52
CA ALA A 268 -24.80 -6.91 -12.89
C ALA A 268 -24.72 -5.62 -13.72
N ASP A 269 -25.53 -4.60 -13.41
CA ASP A 269 -25.54 -3.36 -14.17
C ASP A 269 -24.38 -2.46 -13.76
N LEU A 270 -24.06 -2.40 -12.47
CA LEU A 270 -22.83 -1.76 -12.01
C LEU A 270 -21.60 -2.51 -12.52
N MET A 271 -21.61 -3.85 -12.53
CA MET A 271 -20.49 -4.65 -13.02
C MET A 271 -20.18 -4.37 -14.50
N LYS A 272 -21.17 -4.06 -15.34
CA LYS A 272 -20.94 -3.66 -16.74
C LYS A 272 -20.09 -2.39 -16.88
N ARG A 273 -20.09 -1.51 -15.88
CA ARG A 273 -19.34 -0.24 -15.85
C ARG A 273 -17.90 -0.42 -15.37
N VAL A 274 -17.61 -1.50 -14.65
CA VAL A 274 -16.25 -1.85 -14.22
C VAL A 274 -15.44 -2.22 -15.46
N GLY A 275 -14.30 -1.54 -15.63
CA GLY A 275 -13.39 -1.73 -16.76
C GLY A 275 -13.00 -3.20 -16.94
N ALA A 276 -13.07 -3.68 -18.18
CA ALA A 276 -12.76 -5.07 -18.52
C ALA A 276 -11.33 -5.23 -19.06
N TRP A 277 -10.82 -6.46 -18.98
CA TRP A 277 -9.47 -6.88 -19.39
C TRP A 277 -9.58 -8.01 -20.41
N ASP A 278 -10.52 -7.88 -21.34
CA ASP A 278 -10.89 -8.93 -22.30
C ASP A 278 -9.90 -9.07 -23.46
N LYS A 279 -9.09 -8.04 -23.74
CA LYS A 279 -8.24 -7.96 -24.91
C LYS A 279 -6.89 -7.34 -24.59
N GLU A 280 -5.86 -7.85 -25.24
CA GLU A 280 -4.55 -7.20 -25.25
C GLU A 280 -4.61 -5.93 -26.10
N THR A 281 -4.05 -4.86 -25.56
CA THR A 281 -3.94 -3.56 -26.24
C THR A 281 -2.56 -2.98 -25.98
N GLU A 282 -2.13 -2.03 -26.81
CA GLU A 282 -0.83 -1.36 -26.63
C GLU A 282 -0.69 -0.68 -25.25
N ARG A 283 -1.80 -0.31 -24.62
CA ARG A 283 -1.83 0.30 -23.27
C ARG A 283 -1.29 -0.61 -22.18
N ILE A 284 -1.25 -1.92 -22.40
CA ILE A 284 -0.66 -2.88 -21.46
C ILE A 284 0.81 -2.56 -21.19
N PHE A 285 1.52 -2.04 -22.20
CA PHE A 285 2.94 -1.73 -22.09
C PHE A 285 3.20 -0.23 -21.85
N GLN A 286 2.18 0.51 -21.42
CA GLN A 286 2.30 1.89 -20.99
C GLN A 286 2.38 1.94 -19.47
N ASN A 287 3.52 2.40 -18.94
CA ASN A 287 3.75 2.59 -17.52
C ASN A 287 4.86 3.64 -17.28
N HIS A 288 5.32 3.78 -16.04
CA HIS A 288 6.38 4.72 -15.70
C HIS A 288 7.69 4.43 -16.43
N PHE A 289 8.01 3.15 -16.65
CA PHE A 289 9.22 2.76 -17.36
C PHE A 289 9.18 3.24 -18.81
N THR A 290 8.15 2.85 -19.56
CA THR A 290 8.08 3.21 -20.98
C THR A 290 7.89 4.71 -21.20
N LYS A 291 7.19 5.40 -20.28
CA LYS A 291 7.14 6.87 -20.27
C LYS A 291 8.52 7.49 -20.04
N ALA A 292 9.32 6.97 -19.11
CA ALA A 292 10.62 7.51 -18.77
C ALA A 292 11.71 7.21 -19.82
N VAL A 293 11.67 6.04 -20.47
CA VAL A 293 12.78 5.57 -21.34
C VAL A 293 12.51 5.62 -22.84
N THR A 294 11.24 5.73 -23.26
CA THR A 294 10.87 5.72 -24.69
C THR A 294 9.93 6.86 -25.07
N PHE A 295 8.81 7.04 -24.37
CA PHE A 295 7.72 7.93 -24.79
C PHE A 295 7.81 9.35 -24.18
N PHE A 296 9.00 9.79 -23.78
CA PHE A 296 9.22 11.13 -23.21
C PHE A 296 9.27 12.21 -24.30
N GLN A 297 8.88 13.44 -23.94
CA GLN A 297 9.22 14.61 -24.76
C GLN A 297 10.65 15.06 -24.45
N PRO A 298 11.48 15.42 -25.46
CA PRO A 298 12.84 15.87 -25.21
C PRO A 298 12.92 17.04 -24.23
N GLY A 299 13.76 16.90 -23.20
CA GLY A 299 13.94 17.86 -22.12
C GLY A 299 12.83 17.88 -21.06
N GLU A 300 11.75 17.10 -21.22
CA GLU A 300 10.68 17.00 -20.23
C GLU A 300 11.10 16.13 -19.05
N LYS A 301 10.80 16.62 -17.85
CA LYS A 301 11.03 15.90 -16.60
C LYS A 301 9.90 14.90 -16.33
N CYS A 302 10.22 13.62 -16.24
CA CYS A 302 9.29 12.56 -15.90
C CYS A 302 9.57 12.00 -14.49
N GLY A 303 8.66 12.24 -13.54
CA GLY A 303 8.72 11.66 -12.19
C GLY A 303 8.29 10.18 -12.17
N THR A 304 9.07 9.32 -11.53
CA THR A 304 8.85 7.87 -11.47
C THR A 304 9.40 7.24 -10.18
N PRO A 305 8.98 6.01 -9.85
CA PRO A 305 7.64 5.48 -10.08
C PRO A 305 6.54 6.47 -9.62
N GLY A 306 5.29 6.27 -10.05
CA GLY A 306 4.15 7.03 -9.55
C GLY A 306 3.70 6.53 -8.18
N PHE A 307 2.41 6.68 -7.89
CA PHE A 307 1.79 6.15 -6.68
C PHE A 307 1.77 4.61 -6.76
N ALA A 308 2.13 3.92 -5.69
CA ALA A 308 2.57 2.52 -5.77
C ALA A 308 1.49 1.46 -5.46
N ASP A 309 0.23 1.87 -5.33
CA ASP A 309 -0.92 0.97 -5.17
C ASP A 309 -1.64 0.64 -6.48
N ASP A 310 -1.34 1.37 -7.56
CA ASP A 310 -2.07 1.30 -8.83
C ASP A 310 -2.17 -0.14 -9.37
N ASP A 311 -1.07 -0.90 -9.35
CA ASP A 311 -1.07 -2.29 -9.83
C ASP A 311 -1.86 -3.24 -8.92
N MET A 312 -1.91 -2.96 -7.61
CA MET A 312 -2.74 -3.71 -6.68
C MET A 312 -4.23 -3.41 -6.91
N TYR A 313 -4.59 -2.14 -7.13
CA TYR A 313 -5.94 -1.74 -7.55
C TYR A 313 -6.37 -2.44 -8.84
N LEU A 314 -5.52 -2.40 -9.87
CA LEU A 314 -5.78 -3.11 -11.13
C LEU A 314 -5.99 -4.60 -10.93
N TYR A 315 -5.19 -5.25 -10.07
CA TYR A 315 -5.36 -6.66 -9.74
C TYR A 315 -6.72 -6.93 -9.08
N TYR A 316 -7.03 -6.29 -7.95
CA TYR A 316 -8.24 -6.61 -7.18
C TYR A 316 -9.52 -6.26 -7.92
N GLY A 317 -9.63 -5.08 -8.55
CA GLY A 317 -10.81 -4.75 -9.34
C GLY A 317 -10.90 -5.57 -10.63
N GLY A 318 -9.77 -5.97 -11.21
CA GLY A 318 -9.70 -6.85 -12.37
C GLY A 318 -10.18 -8.27 -12.07
N VAL A 319 -9.69 -8.89 -10.99
CA VAL A 319 -10.17 -10.23 -10.58
C VAL A 319 -11.64 -10.17 -10.15
N ALA A 320 -12.09 -9.11 -9.48
CA ALA A 320 -13.50 -8.91 -9.17
C ALA A 320 -14.40 -8.91 -10.42
N LYS A 321 -13.92 -8.29 -11.50
CA LYS A 321 -14.63 -8.20 -12.78
C LYS A 321 -14.76 -9.57 -13.47
N HIS A 322 -13.73 -10.40 -13.39
CA HIS A 322 -13.62 -11.62 -14.21
C HIS A 322 -13.83 -12.92 -13.42
N GLY A 323 -13.75 -12.89 -12.09
CA GLY A 323 -13.72 -14.07 -11.22
C GLY A 323 -12.45 -14.92 -11.39
N THR A 324 -11.45 -14.41 -12.10
CA THR A 324 -10.15 -15.04 -12.37
C THR A 324 -9.16 -13.96 -12.79
N LEU A 325 -7.87 -14.28 -12.93
CA LEU A 325 -6.89 -13.37 -13.52
C LEU A 325 -6.85 -13.55 -15.06
N PRO A 326 -7.45 -12.65 -15.85
CA PRO A 326 -7.42 -12.76 -17.30
C PRO A 326 -6.00 -12.48 -17.84
N ARG A 327 -5.63 -13.14 -18.94
CA ARG A 327 -4.29 -13.03 -19.54
C ARG A 327 -3.84 -11.58 -19.80
N PRO A 328 -4.67 -10.66 -20.34
CA PRO A 328 -4.25 -9.29 -20.58
C PRO A 328 -3.83 -8.56 -19.29
N LEU A 329 -4.55 -8.78 -18.19
CA LEU A 329 -4.19 -8.23 -16.88
C LEU A 329 -2.93 -8.90 -16.33
N ALA A 330 -2.80 -10.23 -16.43
CA ALA A 330 -1.58 -10.94 -16.04
C ALA A 330 -0.34 -10.41 -16.79
N LEU A 331 -0.48 -10.11 -18.07
CA LEU A 331 0.60 -9.55 -18.89
C LEU A 331 0.96 -8.11 -18.47
N LYS A 332 -0.04 -7.28 -18.13
CA LYS A 332 0.17 -5.93 -17.57
C LYS A 332 0.97 -6.01 -16.27
N LEU A 333 0.48 -6.79 -15.31
CA LEU A 333 1.14 -6.97 -14.01
C LEU A 333 2.57 -7.52 -14.15
N ALA A 334 2.78 -8.50 -15.04
CA ALA A 334 4.11 -9.04 -15.31
C ALA A 334 5.05 -8.00 -15.92
N PHE A 335 4.55 -7.16 -16.84
CA PHE A 335 5.34 -6.10 -17.46
C PHE A 335 5.72 -5.02 -16.45
N ASP A 336 4.78 -4.58 -15.61
CA ASP A 336 5.04 -3.57 -14.59
C ASP A 336 6.00 -4.08 -13.51
N ALA A 337 5.75 -5.28 -12.98
CA ALA A 337 6.63 -5.91 -11.99
C ALA A 337 8.05 -6.13 -12.51
N PHE A 338 8.20 -6.39 -13.81
CA PHE A 338 9.51 -6.52 -14.45
C PHE A 338 10.19 -5.17 -14.64
N THR A 339 9.47 -4.16 -15.12
CA THR A 339 10.06 -2.92 -15.63
C THR A 339 10.19 -1.79 -14.61
N HIS A 340 9.30 -1.71 -13.61
CA HIS A 340 9.39 -0.67 -12.57
C HIS A 340 10.69 -0.75 -11.76
N PRO A 341 11.16 -1.92 -11.29
CA PRO A 341 12.46 -2.03 -10.62
C PRO A 341 13.65 -1.59 -11.49
N LEU A 342 13.55 -1.72 -12.83
CA LEU A 342 14.63 -1.29 -13.73
C LEU A 342 14.89 0.20 -13.66
N LEU A 343 13.88 1.03 -13.37
CA LEU A 343 14.08 2.47 -13.17
C LEU A 343 14.97 2.75 -11.96
N TRP A 344 14.76 2.01 -10.87
CA TRP A 344 15.59 2.11 -9.69
C TRP A 344 17.01 1.58 -9.95
N GLN A 345 17.15 0.50 -10.73
CA GLN A 345 18.46 0.04 -11.19
C GLN A 345 19.20 1.06 -12.06
N MET A 346 18.49 1.76 -12.95
CA MET A 346 19.11 2.80 -13.79
C MET A 346 19.65 3.97 -12.96
N TYR A 347 19.00 4.30 -11.85
CA TYR A 347 19.46 5.33 -10.91
C TYR A 347 20.76 4.94 -10.17
N HIS A 348 20.90 3.66 -9.82
CA HIS A 348 22.07 3.13 -9.11
C HIS A 348 23.23 2.80 -10.05
N ASP A 349 24.09 3.79 -10.28
CA ASP A 349 25.35 3.65 -11.03
C ASP A 349 26.55 3.24 -10.15
N ASP A 350 26.33 3.15 -8.83
CA ASP A 350 27.36 2.93 -7.82
C ASP A 350 27.41 1.50 -7.25
N GLY A 351 26.52 0.62 -7.69
CA GLY A 351 26.52 -0.78 -7.28
C GLY A 351 25.25 -1.56 -7.68
N PRO A 352 25.21 -2.86 -7.38
CA PRO A 352 24.00 -3.65 -7.56
C PRO A 352 22.90 -3.21 -6.59
N VAL A 353 21.67 -3.21 -7.07
CA VAL A 353 20.48 -2.92 -6.26
C VAL A 353 19.95 -4.21 -5.65
N PRO A 354 19.87 -4.31 -4.31
CA PRO A 354 19.27 -5.47 -3.66
C PRO A 354 17.81 -5.67 -4.08
N PRO A 355 17.34 -6.92 -4.17
CA PRO A 355 16.00 -7.23 -4.63
C PRO A 355 14.96 -6.72 -3.64
N GLY A 356 13.78 -6.36 -4.16
CA GLY A 356 12.66 -5.89 -3.35
C GLY A 356 12.84 -4.50 -2.74
N LEU A 357 13.93 -3.79 -3.06
CA LEU A 357 14.11 -2.39 -2.66
C LEU A 357 13.64 -1.42 -3.73
N ASN A 358 13.08 -0.31 -3.26
CA ASN A 358 12.73 0.81 -4.11
C ASN A 358 12.84 2.11 -3.29
N ARG A 359 12.69 3.25 -3.96
CA ARG A 359 12.75 4.56 -3.33
C ARG A 359 11.68 4.75 -2.26
N PHE A 360 11.95 5.67 -1.35
CA PHE A 360 10.93 6.22 -0.45
C PHE A 360 9.83 6.93 -1.26
N ASP A 361 8.58 6.66 -0.93
CA ASP A 361 7.40 7.08 -1.69
C ASP A 361 7.28 8.61 -1.80
N LEU A 362 7.63 9.32 -0.72
CA LEU A 362 7.69 10.79 -0.68
C LEU A 362 8.93 11.41 -1.37
N THR A 363 9.79 10.61 -2.00
CA THR A 363 10.99 11.10 -2.70
C THR A 363 10.93 10.85 -4.20
N THR A 364 10.74 11.89 -5.02
CA THR A 364 10.63 11.69 -6.47
C THR A 364 11.97 11.35 -7.14
N LEU A 365 12.04 10.24 -7.88
CA LEU A 365 13.10 9.96 -8.85
C LEU A 365 12.66 10.47 -10.23
N ASN A 366 13.48 11.29 -10.88
CA ASN A 366 13.13 11.90 -12.16
C ASN A 366 14.02 11.40 -13.29
N PHE A 367 13.43 11.33 -14.48
CA PHE A 367 14.11 11.03 -15.73
C PHE A 367 13.98 12.21 -16.70
N ILE A 368 15.04 12.44 -17.47
CA ILE A 368 15.11 13.41 -18.57
C ILE A 368 15.81 12.70 -19.73
N ASP A 369 15.21 12.74 -20.91
CA ASP A 369 15.77 12.16 -22.14
C ASP A 369 16.20 10.68 -22.01
N GLY A 370 15.38 9.87 -21.33
CA GLY A 370 15.63 8.44 -21.17
C GLY A 370 16.67 8.08 -20.10
N LYS A 371 17.07 9.02 -19.25
CA LYS A 371 18.10 8.84 -18.22
C LYS A 371 17.69 9.45 -16.89
N PRO A 372 18.16 8.94 -15.74
CA PRO A 372 17.99 9.62 -14.47
C PRO A 372 18.53 11.05 -14.53
N GLU A 373 17.79 12.01 -13.96
CA GLU A 373 18.22 13.41 -13.80
C GLU A 373 19.53 13.49 -13.02
N HIS A 374 19.64 12.64 -11.99
CA HIS A 374 20.82 12.43 -11.17
C HIS A 374 21.00 10.94 -10.89
N TYR A 375 22.22 10.54 -10.56
CA TYR A 375 22.57 9.16 -10.21
C TYR A 375 22.93 9.03 -8.72
N ALA A 376 22.90 7.79 -8.21
CA ALA A 376 23.22 7.47 -6.82
C ALA A 376 24.62 7.96 -6.40
N SER A 377 25.63 7.74 -7.24
CA SER A 377 27.02 8.14 -7.01
C SER A 377 27.21 9.65 -6.79
N GLN A 378 26.26 10.46 -7.28
CA GLN A 378 26.32 11.92 -7.19
C GLN A 378 25.84 12.47 -5.85
N GLY A 379 25.27 11.62 -4.97
CA GLY A 379 24.86 12.02 -3.62
C GLY A 379 23.82 13.15 -3.61
N LYS A 380 22.88 13.15 -4.56
CA LYS A 380 21.88 14.22 -4.71
C LYS A 380 20.63 14.04 -3.83
N GLY A 381 20.59 13.01 -3.00
CA GLY A 381 19.59 12.83 -1.96
C GLY A 381 19.89 13.61 -0.67
N PRO A 382 19.08 13.39 0.38
CA PRO A 382 19.26 14.01 1.69
C PRO A 382 20.69 13.91 2.23
N HIS A 383 21.18 15.00 2.82
CA HIS A 383 22.52 15.08 3.43
C HIS A 383 23.68 14.67 2.51
N GLY A 384 23.54 14.82 1.19
CA GLY A 384 24.60 14.46 0.25
C GLY A 384 24.73 12.95 0.00
N LYS A 385 23.68 12.17 0.29
CA LYS A 385 23.64 10.70 0.14
C LYS A 385 22.79 10.29 -1.08
N PRO A 386 22.76 9.00 -1.46
CA PRO A 386 21.77 8.50 -2.41
C PRO A 386 20.32 8.79 -1.98
N LEU A 387 19.39 8.67 -2.92
CA LEU A 387 17.97 8.80 -2.63
C LEU A 387 17.54 7.74 -1.59
N PRO A 388 16.62 8.07 -0.67
CA PRO A 388 16.21 7.17 0.39
C PRO A 388 15.42 5.97 -0.13
N ILE A 389 15.45 4.88 0.64
CA ILE A 389 14.73 3.63 0.39
C ILE A 389 13.46 3.62 1.26
N GLY A 390 12.33 3.10 0.75
CA GLY A 390 11.06 3.03 1.49
C GLY A 390 10.48 1.63 1.61
N SER A 391 9.65 1.43 2.63
CA SER A 391 8.98 0.16 2.98
C SER A 391 7.74 -0.18 2.17
N ARG A 392 7.21 0.73 1.35
CA ARG A 392 5.96 0.49 0.60
C ARG A 392 6.22 0.00 -0.83
N MET A 393 6.88 0.83 -1.66
CA MET A 393 7.01 0.61 -3.11
C MET A 393 7.70 -0.72 -3.49
N GLY A 394 8.75 -1.10 -2.74
CA GLY A 394 9.43 -2.38 -2.97
C GLY A 394 8.50 -3.57 -2.69
N PRO A 395 7.95 -3.69 -1.47
CA PRO A 395 6.97 -4.73 -1.14
C PRO A 395 5.71 -4.78 -1.99
N GLN A 396 5.16 -3.64 -2.41
CA GLN A 396 4.06 -3.60 -3.39
C GLN A 396 4.46 -4.27 -4.70
N ASN A 397 5.61 -3.90 -5.28
CA ASN A 397 6.12 -4.55 -6.49
C ASN A 397 6.34 -6.06 -6.30
N MET A 398 6.85 -6.48 -5.12
CA MET A 398 7.02 -7.90 -4.80
C MET A 398 5.69 -8.67 -4.82
N ALA A 399 4.60 -8.09 -4.30
CA ALA A 399 3.28 -8.69 -4.40
C ALA A 399 2.85 -8.88 -5.87
N VAL A 400 3.09 -7.89 -6.73
CA VAL A 400 2.79 -7.96 -8.16
C VAL A 400 3.66 -9.01 -8.87
N CYS A 401 4.95 -9.14 -8.51
CA CYS A 401 5.80 -10.25 -8.97
C CYS A 401 5.15 -11.60 -8.63
N GLY A 402 4.56 -11.75 -7.44
CA GLY A 402 3.89 -12.97 -7.00
C GLY A 402 2.69 -13.34 -7.88
N TRP A 403 1.79 -12.40 -8.17
CA TRP A 403 0.66 -12.64 -9.09
C TRP A 403 1.14 -12.98 -10.50
N ALA A 404 2.15 -12.28 -11.00
CA ALA A 404 2.74 -12.55 -12.32
C ALA A 404 3.34 -13.97 -12.39
N LEU A 405 4.05 -14.41 -11.34
CA LEU A 405 4.63 -15.75 -11.26
C LEU A 405 3.55 -16.85 -11.17
N GLN A 406 2.50 -16.63 -10.37
CA GLN A 406 1.33 -17.51 -10.34
C GLN A 406 0.67 -17.60 -11.72
N ALA A 407 0.63 -16.49 -12.47
CA ALA A 407 0.04 -16.49 -13.79
C ALA A 407 0.90 -17.27 -14.80
N MET A 408 2.22 -17.08 -14.77
CA MET A 408 3.18 -17.77 -15.64
C MET A 408 3.28 -19.27 -15.38
N SER A 409 2.88 -19.75 -14.20
CA SER A 409 2.84 -21.18 -13.90
C SER A 409 1.64 -21.90 -14.56
N GLN A 410 0.67 -21.14 -15.08
CA GLN A 410 -0.48 -21.70 -15.79
C GLN A 410 -0.08 -22.22 -17.18
N SER A 411 -0.76 -23.28 -17.62
CA SER A 411 -0.58 -23.87 -18.95
C SER A 411 -1.18 -23.01 -20.08
N GLY A 412 -0.83 -23.34 -21.33
CA GLY A 412 -1.39 -22.68 -22.51
C GLY A 412 -0.79 -21.30 -22.76
N ASP A 413 -1.63 -20.33 -23.11
CA ASP A 413 -1.18 -19.00 -23.53
C ASP A 413 -0.46 -18.22 -22.42
N PHE A 414 -0.66 -18.57 -21.15
CA PHE A 414 0.00 -17.97 -20.00
C PHE A 414 1.50 -18.29 -19.92
N ALA A 415 1.92 -19.46 -20.40
CA ALA A 415 3.33 -19.86 -20.41
C ALA A 415 4.20 -18.92 -21.27
N SER A 416 3.60 -18.19 -22.21
CA SER A 416 4.29 -17.23 -23.08
C SER A 416 4.47 -15.84 -22.46
N ILE A 417 3.85 -15.52 -21.32
CA ILE A 417 3.87 -14.16 -20.74
C ILE A 417 5.31 -13.68 -20.52
N ALA A 418 6.18 -14.50 -19.94
CA ALA A 418 7.59 -14.13 -19.70
C ALA A 418 8.32 -13.75 -21.00
N ASN A 419 8.13 -14.55 -22.07
CA ASN A 419 8.73 -14.27 -23.37
C ASN A 419 8.13 -13.00 -24.00
N GLN A 420 6.82 -12.78 -23.84
CA GLN A 420 6.14 -11.60 -24.37
C GLN A 420 6.60 -10.32 -23.66
N VAL A 421 6.80 -10.34 -22.33
CA VAL A 421 7.39 -9.23 -21.59
C VAL A 421 8.79 -8.90 -22.13
N MET A 422 9.65 -9.90 -22.30
CA MET A 422 11.01 -9.71 -22.84
C MET A 422 10.96 -9.07 -24.24
N ILE A 423 10.15 -9.62 -25.16
CA ILE A 423 10.02 -9.11 -26.53
C ILE A 423 9.54 -7.64 -26.50
N ASN A 424 8.50 -7.34 -25.72
CA ASN A 424 7.97 -5.97 -25.68
C ASN A 424 8.95 -4.97 -25.08
N VAL A 425 9.75 -5.36 -24.09
CA VAL A 425 10.84 -4.50 -23.59
C VAL A 425 11.84 -4.21 -24.72
N GLU A 426 12.23 -5.22 -25.51
CA GLU A 426 13.16 -5.05 -26.63
C GLU A 426 12.57 -4.16 -27.73
N ASP A 427 11.31 -4.40 -28.12
CA ASP A 427 10.61 -3.67 -29.17
C ASP A 427 10.39 -2.20 -28.77
N ILE A 428 9.97 -1.94 -27.53
CA ILE A 428 9.67 -0.58 -27.06
C ILE A 428 10.94 0.24 -26.83
N THR A 429 12.00 -0.37 -26.32
CA THR A 429 13.24 0.36 -26.00
C THR A 429 14.21 0.41 -27.18
N GLY A 430 14.04 -0.46 -28.19
CA GLY A 430 15.02 -0.68 -29.25
C GLY A 430 16.35 -1.24 -28.74
N ARG A 431 16.38 -1.77 -27.51
CA ARG A 431 17.58 -2.27 -26.82
C ARG A 431 17.34 -3.68 -26.32
N ARG A 432 18.42 -4.45 -26.18
CA ARG A 432 18.34 -5.79 -25.61
C ARG A 432 17.80 -5.73 -24.18
N CYS A 433 16.90 -6.65 -23.85
CA CYS A 433 16.35 -6.75 -22.50
C CYS A 433 17.47 -7.08 -21.50
N PRO A 434 17.62 -6.31 -20.40
CA PRO A 434 18.74 -6.49 -19.46
C PRO A 434 18.69 -7.84 -18.75
N HIS A 435 17.49 -8.34 -18.44
CA HIS A 435 17.27 -9.63 -17.78
C HIS A 435 16.41 -10.52 -18.67
N ARG A 436 17.05 -11.41 -19.45
CA ARG A 436 16.34 -12.24 -20.44
C ARG A 436 15.46 -13.32 -19.81
N ASP A 437 15.83 -13.82 -18.64
CA ASP A 437 14.98 -14.72 -17.87
C ASP A 437 14.06 -13.90 -16.96
N VAL A 438 12.94 -13.44 -17.53
CA VAL A 438 11.93 -12.63 -16.83
C VAL A 438 11.40 -13.37 -15.61
N LYS A 439 11.25 -14.70 -15.68
CA LYS A 439 10.74 -15.48 -14.55
C LYS A 439 11.75 -15.48 -13.40
N ALA A 440 13.02 -15.79 -13.68
CA ALA A 440 14.07 -15.76 -12.66
C ALA A 440 14.25 -14.36 -12.06
N TRP A 441 14.07 -13.30 -12.85
CA TRP A 441 14.07 -11.92 -12.37
C TRP A 441 12.96 -11.65 -11.35
N LEU A 442 11.72 -12.06 -11.65
CA LEU A 442 10.60 -11.89 -10.72
C LEU A 442 10.75 -12.74 -9.45
N GLU A 443 11.28 -13.97 -9.58
CA GLU A 443 11.61 -14.83 -8.43
C GLU A 443 12.70 -14.21 -7.54
N ARG A 444 13.70 -13.56 -8.15
CA ARG A 444 14.72 -12.80 -7.42
C ARG A 444 14.08 -11.62 -6.66
N GLU A 445 13.34 -10.76 -7.36
CA GLU A 445 12.73 -9.58 -6.76
C GLU A 445 11.80 -9.92 -5.59
N LEU A 446 11.00 -10.98 -5.71
CA LEU A 446 10.12 -11.43 -4.63
C LEU A 446 10.86 -12.28 -3.58
N GLY A 447 11.36 -13.45 -3.97
CA GLY A 447 11.87 -14.46 -3.03
C GLY A 447 13.15 -14.03 -2.31
N CYS A 448 14.08 -13.36 -3.00
CA CYS A 448 15.25 -12.75 -2.36
C CYS A 448 14.91 -11.38 -1.76
N GLY A 449 13.93 -10.64 -2.29
CA GLY A 449 13.46 -9.40 -1.67
C GLY A 449 12.92 -9.60 -0.25
N LEU A 450 12.25 -10.72 0.02
CA LEU A 450 11.87 -11.10 1.38
C LEU A 450 13.08 -11.27 2.31
N ARG A 451 14.25 -11.70 1.80
CA ARG A 451 15.51 -11.74 2.58
C ARG A 451 16.01 -10.35 2.90
N THR A 452 15.96 -9.45 1.92
CA THR A 452 16.30 -8.04 2.12
C THR A 452 15.51 -7.48 3.29
N TRP A 453 14.19 -7.62 3.26
CA TRP A 453 13.31 -7.04 4.29
C TRP A 453 13.36 -7.78 5.63
N GLN A 454 13.58 -9.10 5.65
CA GLN A 454 13.86 -9.81 6.90
C GLN A 454 15.15 -9.31 7.56
N ASN A 455 16.19 -9.03 6.79
CA ASN A 455 17.45 -8.51 7.32
C ASN A 455 17.26 -7.07 7.84
N ILE A 456 16.49 -6.23 7.14
CA ILE A 456 16.13 -4.89 7.62
C ILE A 456 15.35 -5.00 8.95
N PHE A 457 14.33 -5.87 9.00
CA PHE A 457 13.54 -6.08 10.21
C PHE A 457 14.40 -6.50 11.40
N LYS A 458 15.34 -7.44 11.19
CA LYS A 458 16.28 -7.89 12.23
C LYS A 458 17.28 -6.82 12.65
N GLU A 459 17.75 -6.00 11.72
CA GLU A 459 18.73 -4.94 11.99
C GLU A 459 18.11 -3.79 12.80
N HIS A 460 16.90 -3.38 12.44
CA HIS A 460 16.21 -2.25 13.08
C HIS A 460 15.34 -2.67 14.28
N GLY A 461 14.87 -3.91 14.30
CA GLY A 461 13.84 -4.40 15.23
C GLY A 461 12.42 -3.97 14.86
N TYR A 462 12.23 -3.38 13.67
CA TYR A 462 10.96 -2.96 13.07
C TYR A 462 11.16 -2.73 11.57
N ILE A 463 10.07 -2.54 10.81
CA ILE A 463 10.10 -2.10 9.41
C ILE A 463 10.12 -0.57 9.37
N PRO A 464 11.27 0.07 9.02
CA PRO A 464 11.36 1.52 9.00
C PRO A 464 10.60 2.12 7.82
N THR A 465 9.93 3.26 8.03
CA THR A 465 9.21 4.00 6.98
C THR A 465 10.12 4.39 5.82
N GLY A 466 11.32 4.90 6.12
CA GLY A 466 12.30 5.22 5.09
C GLY A 466 13.73 5.28 5.60
N ILE A 467 14.63 4.58 4.92
CA ILE A 467 16.06 4.47 5.26
C ILE A 467 16.85 5.52 4.49
N GLY A 468 17.66 6.30 5.20
CA GLY A 468 18.48 7.36 4.61
C GLY A 468 17.72 8.65 4.29
N CYS A 469 16.51 8.79 4.81
CA CYS A 469 15.67 9.96 4.62
C CYS A 469 16.17 11.22 5.35
N GLN A 470 15.70 12.38 4.89
CA GLN A 470 15.76 13.62 5.66
C GLN A 470 14.82 13.59 6.87
N SER A 471 14.99 14.56 7.77
CA SER A 471 14.12 14.68 8.93
C SER A 471 12.69 15.09 8.56
N THR A 472 11.70 14.40 9.13
CA THR A 472 10.26 14.71 8.99
C THR A 472 9.78 15.74 10.01
N LEU A 473 10.44 15.76 11.18
CA LEU A 473 10.36 16.81 12.19
C LEU A 473 11.78 17.34 12.46
N PRO A 474 11.96 18.53 13.06
CA PRO A 474 13.29 19.02 13.40
C PRO A 474 14.13 17.99 14.17
N GLY A 475 15.12 17.40 13.49
CA GLY A 475 16.03 16.40 14.06
C GLY A 475 15.51 14.96 14.14
N VAL A 476 14.35 14.63 13.54
CA VAL A 476 13.76 13.28 13.58
C VAL A 476 13.68 12.70 12.19
N ALA A 477 14.46 11.64 11.92
CA ALA A 477 14.52 10.99 10.61
C ALA A 477 13.37 9.99 10.41
N TRP A 478 13.00 9.74 9.15
CA TRP A 478 11.96 8.76 8.82
C TRP A 478 12.30 7.32 9.20
N ASP A 479 13.59 7.01 9.38
CA ASP A 479 14.04 5.69 9.80
C ASP A 479 13.70 5.39 11.26
N GLU A 480 13.31 6.40 12.06
CA GLU A 480 12.88 6.22 13.45
C GLU A 480 11.42 5.78 13.61
N PHE A 481 10.65 5.77 12.52
CA PHE A 481 9.25 5.36 12.51
C PHE A 481 9.12 3.95 11.95
N SER A 482 8.41 3.11 12.69
CA SER A 482 7.86 1.86 12.18
C SER A 482 6.64 2.17 11.33
N ASP A 483 6.53 1.55 10.16
CA ASP A 483 5.49 1.81 9.14
C ASP A 483 4.52 0.64 9.00
N ASN A 484 3.25 0.85 9.35
CA ASN A 484 2.22 -0.19 9.24
C ASN A 484 2.00 -0.65 7.78
N GLY A 485 2.06 0.27 6.82
CA GLY A 485 1.93 -0.05 5.39
C GLY A 485 3.02 -1.00 4.92
N GLY A 486 4.25 -0.79 5.40
CA GLY A 486 5.38 -1.70 5.19
C GLY A 486 5.08 -3.14 5.60
N TYR A 487 4.52 -3.36 6.80
CA TYR A 487 4.12 -4.71 7.23
C TYR A 487 3.00 -5.27 6.34
N ALA A 488 1.99 -4.48 6.02
CA ALA A 488 0.85 -4.92 5.20
C ALA A 488 1.29 -5.44 3.82
N HIS A 489 2.13 -4.67 3.12
CA HIS A 489 2.62 -5.06 1.80
C HIS A 489 3.64 -6.21 1.87
N LEU A 490 4.47 -6.28 2.91
CA LEU A 490 5.38 -7.40 3.12
C LEU A 490 4.65 -8.72 3.40
N ILE A 491 3.61 -8.68 4.24
CA ILE A 491 2.75 -9.83 4.51
C ILE A 491 2.06 -10.29 3.21
N THR A 492 1.56 -9.34 2.40
CA THR A 492 0.95 -9.66 1.10
C THR A 492 1.97 -10.27 0.14
N ALA A 493 3.16 -9.68 0.00
CA ALA A 493 4.23 -10.22 -0.84
C ALA A 493 4.65 -11.63 -0.41
N ALA A 494 4.86 -11.84 0.89
CA ALA A 494 5.19 -13.15 1.45
C ALA A 494 4.07 -14.17 1.21
N SER A 495 2.80 -13.77 1.35
CA SER A 495 1.65 -14.62 1.03
C SER A 495 1.65 -15.04 -0.43
N MET A 496 1.95 -14.12 -1.36
CA MET A 496 2.01 -14.45 -2.78
C MET A 496 3.21 -15.35 -3.12
N TRP A 497 4.37 -15.15 -2.48
CA TRP A 497 5.52 -16.04 -2.64
C TRP A 497 5.19 -17.46 -2.19
N LEU A 498 4.51 -17.58 -1.06
CA LEU A 498 4.08 -18.86 -0.52
C LEU A 498 3.12 -19.59 -1.45
N MET A 499 2.17 -18.87 -2.05
CA MET A 499 1.29 -19.45 -3.07
C MET A 499 2.07 -19.92 -4.31
N VAL A 500 3.08 -19.17 -4.76
CA VAL A 500 3.98 -19.59 -5.85
C VAL A 500 4.69 -20.89 -5.51
N LEU A 501 5.28 -20.99 -4.31
CA LEU A 501 5.98 -22.19 -3.86
C LEU A 501 5.07 -23.42 -3.77
N GLU A 502 3.80 -23.22 -3.46
CA GLU A 502 2.80 -24.28 -3.29
C GLU A 502 1.98 -24.57 -4.56
N GLY A 503 2.22 -23.83 -5.65
CA GLY A 503 1.43 -23.95 -6.88
C GLY A 503 -0.04 -23.53 -6.72
N LYS A 504 -0.34 -22.69 -5.72
CA LYS A 504 -1.66 -22.09 -5.48
C LYS A 504 -1.82 -20.79 -6.29
N ARG A 505 -3.07 -20.39 -6.52
CA ARG A 505 -3.39 -19.11 -7.19
C ARG A 505 -4.37 -18.31 -6.35
N ASP A 506 -4.07 -17.04 -6.09
CA ASP A 506 -4.92 -16.19 -5.23
C ASP A 506 -6.35 -16.02 -5.78
N TRP A 507 -6.49 -15.94 -7.11
CA TRP A 507 -7.81 -15.77 -7.74
C TRP A 507 -8.69 -17.02 -7.76
N GLU A 508 -8.21 -18.20 -7.34
CA GLU A 508 -9.03 -19.42 -7.30
C GLU A 508 -10.12 -19.39 -6.21
N MET A 509 -10.06 -18.43 -5.29
CA MET A 509 -11.04 -18.28 -4.20
C MET A 509 -12.18 -17.28 -4.49
N TRP A 510 -12.20 -16.65 -5.67
CA TRP A 510 -13.04 -15.49 -5.97
C TRP A 510 -14.48 -15.76 -6.39
#